data_AF-A0A840V266-F1
#
_entry.id   AF-A0A840V266-F1
#
_cell.length_a   1.000
_cell.length_b   1.000
_cell.length_c   1.000
_cell.angle_alpha   90.00
_cell.angle_beta   90.00
_cell.angle_gamma   90.00
#
_symmetry.space_group_name_H-M   'P 1'
#
loop_
_entity.id
_entity.type
_entity.pdbx_description
1 polymer ?
#
loop_
_entity_poly.entity_id
_entity_poly.type
_entity_poly.pdbx_seq_one_letter_code
_entity_poly.pdbx_strand_id
1 'polypeptide(L)'
;MFFVLQLVETMDFVPTKFFKKLESTDDLWEVRVQLGNNIFRFLGFFDGYELIILNHAFTKKAQKTPSNEIKIAEQRKKDYFSRR
;
A
#
# COMPACT_ATOMS: atom_id res chain seq x y z
N MET A 1 -12.02 9.39 1.61
CA MET A 1 -10.84 8.72 2.21
C MET A 1 -11.26 7.49 3.01
N PHE A 2 -12.14 7.65 4.01
CA PHE A 2 -12.56 6.57 4.93
C PHE A 2 -13.11 5.30 4.27
N PHE A 3 -13.89 5.41 3.19
CA PHE A 3 -14.56 4.26 2.57
C PHE A 3 -13.60 3.15 2.08
N VAL A 4 -12.44 3.50 1.50
CA VAL A 4 -11.55 2.47 0.92
C VAL A 4 -10.72 1.76 1.98
N LEU A 5 -10.26 2.48 3.02
CA LEU A 5 -9.56 1.84 4.14
C LEU A 5 -10.51 0.93 4.91
N GLN A 6 -11.74 1.38 5.15
CA GLN A 6 -12.78 0.54 5.75
C GLN A 6 -13.11 -0.67 4.88
N LEU A 7 -13.15 -0.54 3.54
CA LEU A 7 -13.37 -1.68 2.64
C LEU A 7 -12.24 -2.71 2.75
N VAL A 8 -10.98 -2.25 2.84
CA VAL A 8 -9.82 -3.14 3.03
C VAL A 8 -9.86 -3.85 4.38
N GLU A 9 -10.36 -3.18 5.41
CA GLU A 9 -10.46 -3.71 6.78
C GLU A 9 -11.64 -4.66 6.98
N THR A 10 -12.74 -4.45 6.26
CA THR A 10 -14.02 -5.17 6.49
C THR A 10 -14.28 -6.32 5.54
N MET A 11 -13.55 -6.42 4.43
CA MET A 11 -13.76 -7.47 3.43
C MET A 11 -12.68 -8.56 3.51
N ASP A 12 -13.11 -9.81 3.62
CA ASP A 12 -12.23 -10.99 3.50
C ASP A 12 -11.52 -11.06 2.13
N PHE A 13 -12.16 -10.52 1.09
CA PHE A 13 -11.63 -10.47 -0.27
C PHE A 13 -11.74 -9.07 -0.86
N VAL A 14 -10.64 -8.32 -0.82
CA VAL A 14 -10.57 -6.99 -1.42
C VAL A 14 -10.30 -7.11 -2.93
N PRO A 15 -11.12 -6.49 -3.80
CA PRO A 15 -10.88 -6.50 -5.24
C PRO A 15 -9.49 -5.98 -5.61
N THR A 16 -8.83 -6.61 -6.58
CA THR A 16 -7.49 -6.24 -7.07
C THR A 16 -7.37 -4.80 -7.59
N LYS A 17 -8.50 -4.16 -7.90
CA LYS A 17 -8.58 -2.73 -8.24
C LYS A 17 -8.27 -1.81 -7.07
N PHE A 18 -8.53 -2.24 -5.84
CA PHE A 18 -8.37 -1.44 -4.62
C PHE A 18 -7.19 -1.91 -3.78
N PHE A 19 -6.85 -3.20 -3.83
CA PHE A 19 -5.75 -3.77 -3.07
C PHE A 19 -5.00 -4.79 -3.91
N LYS A 20 -3.69 -4.57 -4.11
CA LYS A 20 -2.90 -5.41 -5.02
C LYS A 20 -1.49 -5.63 -4.48
N LYS A 21 -1.01 -6.88 -4.53
CA LYS A 21 0.40 -7.20 -4.32
C LYS A 21 1.27 -6.66 -5.45
N LEU A 22 2.37 -5.99 -5.14
CA LEU A 22 3.33 -5.52 -6.13
C LEU A 22 4.34 -6.63 -6.47
N GLU A 23 4.45 -6.93 -7.76
CA GLU A 23 5.45 -7.86 -8.28
C GLU A 23 6.85 -7.22 -8.22
N SER A 24 7.88 -8.06 -8.06
CA SER A 24 9.29 -7.62 -8.01
C SER A 24 9.59 -6.60 -6.91
N THR A 25 8.92 -6.73 -5.77
CA THR A 25 9.17 -5.96 -4.54
C THR A 25 9.37 -6.91 -3.36
N ASP A 26 9.94 -6.41 -2.27
CA ASP A 26 10.04 -7.14 -1.00
C ASP A 26 8.68 -7.22 -0.29
N ASP A 27 7.76 -8.02 -0.84
CA ASP A 27 6.40 -8.28 -0.33
C ASP A 27 5.58 -7.02 -0.01
N LEU A 28 5.66 -6.01 -0.88
CA LEU A 28 4.83 -4.81 -0.76
C LEU A 28 3.45 -5.01 -1.39
N TRP A 29 2.48 -4.34 -0.78
CA TRP A 29 1.10 -4.25 -1.21
C TRP A 29 0.71 -2.80 -1.45
N GLU A 30 -0.19 -2.59 -2.41
CA GLU A 30 -0.68 -1.29 -2.83
C GLU A 30 -2.18 -1.18 -2.54
N VAL A 31 -2.58 -0.17 -1.77
CA VAL A 31 -3.98 0.26 -1.63
C VAL A 31 -4.22 1.46 -2.52
N ARG A 32 -5.25 1.39 -3.36
CA ARG A 32 -5.64 2.44 -4.32
C ARG A 32 -6.90 3.14 -3.86
N VAL A 33 -6.79 4.45 -3.60
CA VAL A 33 -7.92 5.30 -3.19
C VAL A 33 -8.14 6.38 -4.24
N GLN A 34 -9.34 6.42 -4.83
CA GLN A 34 -9.74 7.50 -5.72
C GLN A 34 -10.71 8.44 -5.00
N LEU A 35 -10.41 9.74 -5.03
CA LEU A 35 -11.24 10.80 -4.47
C LEU A 35 -11.44 11.90 -5.52
N GLY A 36 -12.60 11.93 -6.15
CA GLY A 36 -12.84 12.77 -7.33
C GLY A 36 -11.83 12.45 -8.44
N ASN A 37 -11.08 13.46 -8.87
CA ASN A 37 -10.03 13.34 -9.89
C ASN A 37 -8.65 12.95 -9.32
N ASN A 38 -8.51 12.88 -7.98
CA ASN A 38 -7.24 12.57 -7.34
C ASN A 38 -7.15 11.07 -7.03
N ILE A 39 -6.00 10.46 -7.35
CA ILE A 39 -5.70 9.07 -7.03
C ILE A 39 -4.54 9.04 -6.06
N PHE A 40 -4.78 8.44 -4.90
CA PHE A 40 -3.78 8.16 -3.87
C PHE A 40 -3.44 6.69 -3.90
N ARG A 41 -2.14 6.40 -3.75
CA ARG A 41 -1.62 5.04 -3.60
C ARG A 41 -0.90 4.96 -2.28
N PHE A 42 -1.25 3.96 -1.48
CA PHE A 42 -0.57 3.63 -0.25
C PHE A 42 0.21 2.35 -0.48
N LEU A 43 1.48 2.35 -0.12
CA LEU A 43 2.30 1.15 -0.06
C LEU A 43 2.38 0.68 1.38
N GLY A 44 2.38 -0.63 1.55
CA GLY A 44 2.49 -1.27 2.84
C GLY A 44 2.94 -2.71 2.74
N PHE A 45 2.99 -3.39 3.87
CA PHE A 45 3.36 -4.79 3.97
C PHE A 45 2.53 -5.46 5.08
N PHE A 46 2.43 -6.78 5.02
CA PHE A 46 1.81 -7.54 6.10
C PHE A 46 2.81 -7.79 7.22
N ASP A 47 2.33 -7.65 8.45
CA ASP A 47 2.97 -8.15 9.66
C ASP A 47 2.13 -9.31 10.20
N GLY A 48 2.59 -10.54 9.96
CA GLY A 48 1.77 -11.74 10.16
C GLY A 48 0.68 -11.88 9.10
N TYR A 49 -0.48 -12.42 9.49
CA TYR A 49 -1.57 -12.77 8.56
C TYR A 49 -2.71 -11.74 8.49
N GLU A 50 -2.88 -10.94 9.55
CA GLU A 50 -4.08 -10.09 9.71
C GLU A 50 -3.76 -8.60 9.75
N LEU A 51 -2.51 -8.21 10.02
CA LEU A 51 -2.12 -6.81 10.15
C LEU A 51 -1.43 -6.32 8.88
N ILE A 52 -2.00 -5.30 8.25
CA ILE A 52 -1.34 -4.54 7.18
C ILE A 52 -0.83 -3.19 7.70
N ILE A 53 0.43 -2.90 7.43
CA ILE A 53 1.08 -1.65 7.79
C ILE A 53 1.28 -0.81 6.53
N LEU A 54 0.49 0.25 6.39
CA LEU A 54 0.64 1.25 5.32
C LEU A 54 1.69 2.28 5.74
N ASN A 55 2.90 2.17 5.20
CA ASN A 55 4.06 2.94 5.66
C ASN A 55 4.48 4.06 4.69
N HIS A 56 3.85 4.15 3.53
CA HIS A 56 4.16 5.16 2.52
C HIS A 56 2.94 5.48 1.67
N ALA A 57 2.77 6.75 1.29
CA ALA A 57 1.64 7.21 0.50
C ALA A 57 2.08 8.29 -0.49
N PHE A 58 1.55 8.24 -1.70
CA PHE A 58 1.84 9.21 -2.74
C PHE A 58 0.62 9.46 -3.64
N THR A 59 0.53 10.69 -4.16
CA THR A 59 -0.46 11.06 -5.18
C THR A 59 0.06 10.69 -6.55
N LYS A 60 -0.81 10.13 -7.39
CA LYS A 60 -0.46 9.77 -8.76
C LYS A 60 -0.10 11.03 -9.58
N LYS A 61 1.18 11.19 -9.94
CA LYS A 61 1.61 12.02 -11.08
C LYS A 61 1.96 11.19 -12.33
N ALA A 62 2.14 9.87 -12.19
CA ALA A 62 2.55 8.96 -13.28
C ALA A 62 1.75 7.63 -13.29
N GLN A 63 1.73 6.93 -14.43
CA GLN A 63 0.94 5.70 -14.65
C GLN A 63 1.44 4.51 -13.81
N LYS A 64 2.77 4.33 -13.73
CA LYS A 64 3.45 3.30 -12.94
C LYS A 64 3.89 3.85 -11.57
N THR A 65 3.95 2.97 -10.57
CA THR A 65 4.51 3.31 -9.26
C THR A 65 6.01 3.56 -9.44
N PRO A 66 6.53 4.77 -9.15
CA PRO A 66 7.94 5.06 -9.36
C PRO A 66 8.80 4.17 -8.47
N SER A 67 9.92 3.66 -9.01
CA SER A 67 10.84 2.79 -8.26
C SER A 67 11.37 3.45 -6.98
N ASN A 68 11.40 4.78 -6.93
CA ASN A 68 11.80 5.53 -5.74
C ASN A 68 10.81 5.36 -4.57
N GLU A 69 9.50 5.44 -4.85
CA GLU A 69 8.46 5.25 -3.82
C GLU A 69 8.50 3.82 -3.25
N ILE A 70 8.78 2.83 -4.10
CA ILE A 70 8.99 1.43 -3.70
C ILE A 70 10.18 1.33 -2.74
N LYS A 71 11.34 1.87 -3.12
CA LYS A 71 12.55 1.85 -2.28
C LYS A 71 12.32 2.50 -0.92
N ILE A 72 11.58 3.62 -0.88
CA ILE A 72 11.23 4.29 0.38
C ILE A 72 10.36 3.37 1.26
N ALA A 73 9.35 2.72 0.68
CA ALA A 73 8.49 1.79 1.39
C ALA A 73 9.27 0.57 1.90
N GLU A 74 10.18 -0.01 1.12
CA GLU A 74 11.04 -1.12 1.53
C GLU A 74 12.00 -0.73 2.66
N GLN A 75 12.62 0.45 2.57
CA GLN A 75 13.51 0.95 3.62
C GLN A 75 12.76 1.15 4.94
N ARG A 76 11.54 1.69 4.90
CA ARG A 76 10.68 1.86 6.07
C ARG A 76 10.20 0.52 6.64
N LYS A 77 9.93 -0.48 5.80
CA LYS A 77 9.62 -1.86 6.23
C LYS A 77 10.78 -2.45 7.03
N LYS A 78 12.01 -2.34 6.51
CA LYS A 78 13.21 -2.83 7.19
C LYS A 78 13.42 -2.15 8.55
N ASP A 79 13.28 -0.83 8.58
CA ASP A 79 13.38 -0.05 9.82
C ASP A 79 12.33 -0.48 10.85
N TYR A 80 11.08 -0.70 10.43
CA TYR A 80 10.01 -1.22 11.31
C TYR A 80 10.40 -2.55 11.98
N PHE A 81 10.86 -3.53 11.19
CA PHE A 81 11.24 -4.84 11.73
C PHE A 81 12.53 -4.80 12.57
N SER A 82 13.44 -3.87 12.32
CA SER A 82 14.67 -3.72 13.13
C SER A 82 14.45 -3.13 14.53
N ARG A 83 13.32 -2.44 14.74
CA ARG A 83 12.97 -1.76 16.01
C ARG A 83 12.02 -2.58 16.88
N ARG A 84 11.75 -3.81 16.48
CA ARG A 84 10.86 -4.75 17.16
C ARG A 84 11.67 -5.84 17.84
#